data_AF-A0A7X6VGP3-F1
#
_entry.id   AF-A0A7X6VGP3-F1
#
_cell.length_a   1.000
_cell.length_b   1.000
_cell.length_c   1.000
_cell.angle_alpha   90.00
_cell.angle_beta   90.00
_cell.angle_gamma   90.00
#
_symmetry.space_group_name_H-M   'P 1'
#
loop_
_entity.id
_entity.type
_entity.pdbx_description
1 polymer ?
#
loop_
_entity_poly.entity_id
_entity_poly.type
_entity_poly.pdbx_seq_one_letter_code
_entity_poly.pdbx_strand_id
1 'polypeptide(L)'
;MDGILYLAAVFCSFLPLISIFVLTPYISRKGTCFGILLMEDAQKSFRIKRIKYGYSLLVSIIGILFTYLCFVLPIKNILWLALISYCTVCIMFYLVCNSIVNNIVLTHNWENMQKEINVHHIPLPNKKGTVSTWWYLTYLFPLGFIWYISYNISTGYVFALPLTSTAVGVIIFLVHLFVKNSIHYANKKTLKKSIEENTKFRKIWSSFIFFVGLVMQALLIIMQMGFLGIIGNQLLITASPFVTTILITSVSVYIAIRSNAD
;
A
#
# COMPACT_ATOMS: atom_id res chain seq x y z
N MET A 1 -19.06 22.26 1.60
CA MET A 1 -17.80 21.92 0.92
C MET A 1 -18.05 22.19 -0.54
N ASP A 2 -17.28 23.08 -1.17
CA ASP A 2 -17.47 23.41 -2.58
C ASP A 2 -17.43 22.12 -3.42
N GLY A 3 -18.31 21.99 -4.42
CA GLY A 3 -18.43 20.76 -5.21
C GLY A 3 -17.10 20.31 -5.82
N ILE A 4 -16.22 21.28 -6.14
CA ILE A 4 -14.85 21.05 -6.62
C ILE A 4 -13.98 20.39 -5.54
N LEU A 5 -14.07 20.83 -4.29
CA LEU A 5 -13.30 20.28 -3.17
C LEU A 5 -13.77 18.86 -2.82
N TYR A 6 -15.07 18.59 -2.93
CA TYR A 6 -15.62 17.24 -2.77
C TYR A 6 -15.19 16.30 -3.89
N LEU A 7 -15.25 16.76 -5.14
CA LEU A 7 -14.77 16.01 -6.30
C LEU A 7 -13.27 15.67 -6.15
N ALA A 8 -12.45 16.67 -5.76
CA ALA A 8 -11.05 16.46 -5.46
C ALA A 8 -10.86 15.41 -4.36
N ALA A 9 -11.58 15.51 -3.24
CA ALA A 9 -11.49 14.54 -2.14
C ALA A 9 -11.83 13.10 -2.56
N VAL A 10 -12.89 12.91 -3.36
CA VAL A 10 -13.31 11.60 -3.87
C VAL A 10 -12.20 10.98 -4.74
N PHE A 11 -11.73 11.70 -5.76
CA PHE A 11 -10.68 11.18 -6.65
C PHE A 11 -9.35 10.97 -5.93
N CYS A 12 -8.95 11.89 -5.04
CA CYS A 12 -7.72 11.78 -4.26
C CYS A 12 -7.73 10.59 -3.32
N SER A 13 -8.91 10.12 -2.90
CA SER A 13 -9.04 8.95 -2.02
C SER A 13 -9.08 7.64 -2.82
N PHE A 14 -9.89 7.59 -3.89
CA PHE A 14 -10.10 6.35 -4.63
C PHE A 14 -8.98 6.01 -5.62
N LEU A 15 -8.42 6.99 -6.33
CA LEU A 15 -7.41 6.74 -7.37
C LEU A 15 -6.15 6.04 -6.83
N PRO A 16 -5.48 6.51 -5.75
CA PRO A 16 -4.34 5.80 -5.17
C PRO A 16 -4.74 4.42 -4.66
N LEU A 17 -5.90 4.32 -4.03
CA LEU A 17 -6.38 3.10 -3.39
C LEU A 17 -6.65 2.00 -4.42
N ILE A 18 -7.39 2.33 -5.49
CA ILE A 18 -7.66 1.43 -6.62
C ILE A 18 -6.33 1.00 -7.22
N SER A 19 -5.42 1.93 -7.49
CA SER A 19 -4.12 1.62 -8.08
C SER A 19 -3.33 0.60 -7.26
N ILE A 20 -3.24 0.79 -5.94
CA ILE A 20 -2.54 -0.13 -5.03
C ILE A 20 -3.16 -1.53 -5.09
N PHE A 21 -4.48 -1.65 -4.95
CA PHE A 21 -5.13 -2.97 -4.97
C PHE A 21 -5.01 -3.65 -6.34
N VAL A 22 -5.21 -2.92 -7.43
CA VAL A 22 -5.08 -3.42 -8.81
C VAL A 22 -3.67 -3.96 -9.08
N LEU A 23 -2.65 -3.27 -8.57
CA LEU A 23 -1.25 -3.61 -8.78
C LEU A 23 -0.71 -4.65 -7.80
N THR A 24 -1.37 -4.87 -6.66
CA THR A 24 -0.96 -5.83 -5.61
C THR A 24 -0.52 -7.21 -6.14
N PRO A 25 -1.24 -7.90 -7.05
CA PRO A 25 -0.81 -9.20 -7.58
C PRO A 25 0.42 -9.15 -8.50
N TYR A 26 0.79 -7.96 -8.97
CA TYR A 26 1.93 -7.72 -9.87
C TYR A 26 3.15 -7.15 -9.12
N ILE A 27 2.91 -6.39 -8.05
CA ILE A 27 3.94 -5.85 -7.15
C ILE A 27 4.53 -6.93 -6.22
N SER A 28 3.78 -8.02 -6.00
CA SER A 28 4.26 -9.17 -5.24
C SER A 28 5.57 -9.74 -5.82
N ARG A 29 6.50 -10.14 -4.93
CA ARG A 29 7.84 -10.65 -5.26
C ARG A 29 7.79 -11.72 -6.36
N LYS A 30 8.83 -11.80 -7.18
CA LYS A 30 9.10 -12.96 -8.06
C LYS A 30 8.95 -14.27 -7.30
N GLY A 31 8.14 -15.18 -7.83
CA GLY A 31 7.79 -16.43 -7.14
C GLY A 31 6.69 -16.33 -6.08
N THR A 32 6.07 -15.16 -5.78
CA THR A 32 4.87 -15.08 -4.92
C THR A 32 3.64 -14.55 -5.68
N CYS A 33 2.47 -15.07 -5.34
CA CYS A 33 1.18 -14.64 -5.88
C CYS A 33 0.16 -14.68 -4.74
N PHE A 34 -0.50 -13.55 -4.45
CA PHE A 34 -1.46 -13.44 -3.34
C PHE A 34 -0.92 -13.92 -1.98
N GLY A 35 0.40 -13.82 -1.76
CA GLY A 35 1.05 -14.28 -0.53
C GLY A 35 1.49 -15.75 -0.54
N ILE A 36 1.20 -16.50 -1.60
CA ILE A 36 1.61 -17.91 -1.76
C ILE A 36 2.83 -18.00 -2.66
N LEU A 37 3.79 -18.83 -2.28
CA LEU A 37 4.97 -19.10 -3.08
C LEU A 37 4.64 -20.08 -4.22
N LEU A 38 4.85 -19.66 -5.46
CA LEU A 38 4.74 -20.45 -6.68
C LEU A 38 6.10 -20.61 -7.34
N MET A 39 6.35 -21.81 -7.87
CA MET A 39 7.48 -22.05 -8.77
C MET A 39 7.37 -21.20 -10.04
N GLU A 40 8.51 -20.88 -10.67
CA GLU A 40 8.54 -20.05 -11.89
C GLU A 40 7.68 -20.64 -13.02
N ASP A 41 7.65 -21.97 -13.14
CA ASP A 41 6.83 -22.68 -14.12
C ASP A 41 5.33 -22.54 -13.84
N ALA A 42 4.94 -22.58 -12.56
CA ALA A 42 3.56 -22.36 -12.13
C ALA A 42 3.13 -20.89 -12.32
N GLN A 43 4.04 -19.93 -12.14
CA GLN A 43 3.77 -18.51 -12.42
C GLN A 43 3.53 -18.23 -13.91
N LYS A 44 4.19 -18.98 -14.81
CA LYS A 44 3.99 -18.86 -16.26
C LYS A 44 2.67 -19.50 -16.72
N SER A 45 2.04 -20.33 -15.89
CA SER A 45 0.79 -21.00 -16.25
C SER A 45 -0.31 -20.00 -16.60
N PHE A 46 -1.08 -20.34 -17.64
CA PHE A 46 -2.20 -19.51 -18.11
C PHE A 46 -3.26 -19.30 -17.03
N ARG A 47 -3.48 -20.31 -16.17
CA ARG A 47 -4.46 -20.25 -15.08
C ARG A 47 -4.13 -19.16 -14.06
N ILE A 48 -2.88 -19.06 -13.60
CA ILE A 48 -2.47 -18.04 -12.62
C ILE A 48 -2.52 -16.64 -13.24
N LYS A 49 -2.10 -16.47 -14.50
CA LYS A 49 -2.24 -15.19 -15.21
C LYS A 49 -3.70 -14.74 -15.31
N ARG A 50 -4.61 -15.67 -15.61
CA ARG A 50 -6.06 -15.38 -15.68
C ARG A 50 -6.62 -14.95 -14.33
N ILE A 51 -6.19 -15.56 -13.22
CA ILE A 51 -6.61 -15.16 -11.86
C ILE A 51 -6.12 -13.74 -11.54
N LYS A 52 -4.84 -13.44 -11.81
CA LYS A 52 -4.29 -12.08 -11.59
C LYS A 52 -5.04 -11.01 -12.37
N TYR A 53 -5.28 -11.27 -13.65
CA TYR A 53 -6.03 -10.36 -14.52
C TYR A 53 -7.47 -10.19 -14.05
N GLY A 54 -8.17 -11.28 -13.74
CA GLY A 54 -9.55 -11.26 -13.25
C GLY A 54 -9.70 -10.47 -11.95
N TYR A 55 -8.78 -10.67 -10.99
CA TYR A 55 -8.76 -9.89 -9.75
C TYR A 55 -8.55 -8.39 -10.02
N SER A 56 -7.54 -8.07 -10.82
CA SER A 56 -7.20 -6.68 -11.17
C SER A 56 -8.37 -5.96 -11.85
N LEU A 57 -9.05 -6.63 -12.79
CA LEU A 57 -10.21 -6.09 -13.49
C LEU A 57 -11.41 -5.90 -12.56
N LEU A 58 -11.73 -6.88 -11.72
CA LEU A 58 -12.84 -6.78 -10.75
C LEU A 58 -12.62 -5.65 -9.74
N VAL A 59 -11.43 -5.56 -9.14
CA VAL A 59 -11.08 -4.48 -8.19
C VAL A 59 -11.18 -3.11 -8.83
N SER A 60 -10.82 -3.00 -10.12
CA SER A 60 -10.94 -1.75 -10.89
C SER A 60 -12.41 -1.36 -11.09
N ILE A 61 -13.24 -2.30 -11.55
CA ILE A 61 -14.67 -2.08 -11.79
C ILE A 61 -15.37 -1.69 -10.49
N ILE A 62 -15.13 -2.44 -9.42
CA ILE A 62 -15.72 -2.16 -8.10
C ILE A 62 -15.27 -0.78 -7.61
N GLY A 63 -14.00 -0.42 -7.80
CA GLY A 63 -13.50 0.91 -7.41
C GLY A 63 -14.19 2.06 -8.14
N ILE A 64 -14.37 1.93 -9.46
CA ILE A 64 -15.10 2.89 -10.27
C ILE A 64 -16.57 2.99 -9.83
N LEU A 65 -17.20 1.85 -9.52
CA LEU A 65 -18.58 1.81 -9.02
C LEU A 65 -18.73 2.56 -7.69
N PHE A 66 -17.84 2.33 -6.73
CA PHE A 66 -17.86 3.05 -5.43
C PHE A 66 -17.57 4.54 -5.59
N THR A 67 -16.69 4.91 -6.53
CA THR A 67 -16.41 6.30 -6.88
C THR A 67 -17.67 6.98 -7.43
N TYR A 68 -18.38 6.33 -8.37
CA TYR A 68 -19.64 6.83 -8.91
C TYR A 68 -20.73 6.98 -7.84
N LEU A 69 -20.82 6.01 -6.94
CA LEU A 69 -21.80 6.00 -5.85
C LEU A 69 -21.62 7.19 -4.88
N CYS A 70 -20.39 7.67 -4.71
CA CYS A 70 -20.11 8.88 -3.91
C CYS A 70 -20.65 10.17 -4.55
N PHE A 71 -20.91 10.18 -5.86
CA PHE A 71 -21.49 11.32 -6.57
C PHE A 71 -23.02 11.30 -6.59
N VAL A 72 -23.62 10.11 -6.69
CA VAL A 72 -25.07 9.97 -6.83
C VAL A 72 -25.80 10.12 -5.50
N LEU A 73 -25.20 9.69 -4.39
CA LEU A 73 -25.86 9.71 -3.09
C LEU A 73 -25.53 11.00 -2.31
N PRO A 74 -26.53 11.84 -1.98
CA PRO A 74 -26.33 13.11 -1.27
C PRO A 74 -26.20 12.90 0.25
N ILE A 75 -25.41 11.92 0.68
CA ILE A 75 -25.23 11.58 2.10
C ILE A 75 -23.89 12.17 2.58
N LYS A 76 -23.93 13.00 3.63
CA LYS A 76 -22.76 13.74 4.17
C LYS A 76 -21.54 12.87 4.53
N ASN A 77 -21.72 11.56 4.71
CA ASN A 77 -20.67 10.62 5.10
C ASN A 77 -20.46 9.49 4.09
N ILE A 78 -20.99 9.61 2.86
CA ILE A 78 -20.92 8.51 1.89
C ILE A 78 -19.50 8.14 1.52
N LEU A 79 -18.60 9.13 1.42
CA LEU A 79 -17.20 8.91 1.07
C LEU A 79 -16.51 7.97 2.05
N TRP A 80 -16.66 8.21 3.36
CA TRP A 80 -16.00 7.40 4.39
C TRP A 80 -16.55 5.97 4.41
N LEU A 81 -17.87 5.83 4.30
CA LEU A 81 -18.53 4.53 4.21
C LEU A 81 -18.06 3.76 2.96
N ALA A 82 -18.04 4.43 1.81
CA ALA A 82 -17.62 3.86 0.53
C ALA A 82 -16.16 3.41 0.56
N LEU A 83 -15.25 4.18 1.17
CA LEU A 83 -13.85 3.79 1.33
C LEU A 83 -13.68 2.55 2.21
N ILE A 84 -14.35 2.51 3.36
CA ILE A 84 -14.28 1.34 4.27
C ILE A 84 -14.86 0.10 3.58
N SER A 85 -16.04 0.24 2.96
CA SER A 85 -16.68 -0.86 2.24
C SER A 85 -15.79 -1.36 1.09
N TYR A 86 -15.20 -0.45 0.30
CA TYR A 86 -14.31 -0.81 -0.79
C TYR A 86 -13.06 -1.56 -0.30
N CYS A 87 -12.39 -1.06 0.74
CA CYS A 87 -11.24 -1.75 1.35
C CYS A 87 -11.61 -3.15 1.83
N THR A 88 -12.76 -3.28 2.50
CA THR A 88 -13.27 -4.56 3.01
C THR A 88 -13.50 -5.56 1.87
N VAL A 89 -14.17 -5.11 0.80
CA VAL A 89 -14.41 -5.93 -0.40
C VAL A 89 -13.10 -6.34 -1.06
N CYS A 90 -12.14 -5.43 -1.21
CA CYS A 90 -10.83 -5.74 -1.82
C CYS A 90 -10.04 -6.78 -1.02
N ILE A 91 -10.05 -6.68 0.31
CA ILE A 91 -9.41 -7.65 1.20
C ILE A 91 -10.11 -9.02 1.07
N MET A 92 -11.44 -9.06 1.07
CA MET A 92 -12.17 -10.32 0.87
C MET A 92 -11.84 -10.97 -0.47
N PHE A 93 -11.83 -10.22 -1.57
CA PHE A 93 -11.43 -10.75 -2.88
C PHE A 93 -9.98 -11.23 -2.90
N TYR A 94 -9.08 -10.53 -2.22
CA TYR A 94 -7.70 -10.95 -2.08
C TYR A 94 -7.60 -12.31 -1.37
N LEU A 95 -8.33 -12.49 -0.27
CA LEU A 95 -8.38 -13.74 0.49
C LEU A 95 -8.99 -14.90 -0.33
N VAL A 96 -10.03 -14.63 -1.12
CA VAL A 96 -10.61 -15.63 -2.03
C VAL A 96 -9.58 -16.06 -3.08
N CYS A 97 -8.87 -15.12 -3.71
CA CYS A 97 -7.83 -15.44 -4.69
C CYS A 97 -6.66 -16.21 -4.05
N ASN A 98 -6.26 -15.83 -2.84
CA ASN A 98 -5.29 -16.56 -2.04
C ASN A 98 -5.74 -18.02 -1.84
N SER A 99 -6.98 -18.27 -1.41
CA SER A 99 -7.51 -19.62 -1.24
C SER A 99 -7.55 -20.43 -2.54
N ILE A 100 -7.96 -19.81 -3.66
CA ILE A 100 -7.97 -20.46 -4.98
C ILE A 100 -6.56 -20.87 -5.40
N VAL A 101 -5.59 -19.96 -5.27
CA VAL A 101 -4.19 -20.24 -5.61
C VAL A 101 -3.63 -21.34 -4.70
N ASN A 102 -3.99 -21.34 -3.41
CA ASN A 102 -3.56 -22.38 -2.48
C ASN A 102 -4.07 -23.76 -2.90
N ASN A 103 -5.34 -23.86 -3.27
CA ASN A 103 -5.94 -25.12 -3.71
C ASN A 103 -5.31 -25.64 -5.01
N ILE A 104 -4.96 -24.76 -5.96
CA ILE A 104 -4.25 -25.16 -7.19
C ILE A 104 -2.88 -25.77 -6.84
N VAL A 105 -2.18 -25.18 -5.87
CA VAL A 105 -0.88 -25.67 -5.45
C VAL A 105 -0.98 -27.03 -4.75
N LEU A 106 -1.99 -27.23 -3.88
CA LEU A 106 -2.21 -28.49 -3.18
C LEU A 106 -2.64 -29.64 -4.10
N THR A 107 -3.41 -29.35 -5.16
CA THR A 107 -3.97 -30.38 -6.05
C THR A 107 -3.01 -30.92 -7.11
N HIS A 108 -1.87 -30.28 -7.36
CA HIS A 108 -0.95 -30.66 -8.46
C HIS A 108 0.32 -31.42 -8.04
N ASN A 109 0.35 -32.05 -6.86
CA ASN A 109 1.57 -32.70 -6.33
C ASN A 109 2.78 -31.74 -6.22
N TRP A 110 2.54 -30.43 -6.33
CA TRP A 110 3.54 -29.39 -6.10
C TRP A 110 3.91 -29.27 -4.62
N GLU A 111 3.16 -29.94 -3.73
CA GLU A 111 3.44 -30.06 -2.31
C GLU A 111 4.81 -30.73 -2.03
N ASN A 112 5.18 -31.76 -2.80
CA ASN A 112 6.48 -32.43 -2.65
C ASN A 112 7.65 -31.52 -3.08
N MET A 113 7.44 -30.66 -4.09
CA MET A 113 8.41 -29.63 -4.47
C MET A 113 8.39 -28.42 -3.53
N GLN A 114 7.25 -28.08 -2.93
CA GLN A 114 7.16 -27.05 -1.89
C GLN A 114 7.82 -27.46 -0.58
N LYS A 115 7.84 -28.74 -0.19
CA LYS A 115 8.64 -29.25 0.96
C LYS A 115 10.16 -29.07 0.74
N GLU A 116 10.61 -28.98 -0.51
CA GLU A 116 11.98 -28.58 -0.86
C GLU A 116 12.19 -27.06 -0.80
N ILE A 117 11.15 -26.24 -0.95
CA ILE A 117 11.27 -24.76 -1.00
C ILE A 117 10.90 -24.10 0.35
N ASN A 118 10.02 -24.69 1.15
CA ASN A 118 9.61 -24.18 2.46
C ASN A 118 10.51 -24.75 3.55
N VAL A 119 11.75 -24.24 3.65
CA VAL A 119 12.43 -24.29 4.95
C VAL A 119 11.81 -23.19 5.80
N HIS A 120 10.72 -23.51 6.49
CA HIS A 120 10.24 -22.67 7.56
C HIS A 120 11.33 -22.63 8.63
N HIS A 121 11.88 -21.43 8.86
CA HIS A 121 12.97 -21.13 9.79
C HIS A 121 14.37 -21.58 9.39
N ILE A 122 15.15 -20.61 8.92
CA ILE A 122 16.57 -20.56 9.25
C ILE A 122 16.75 -19.35 10.16
N PRO A 123 17.13 -19.51 11.43
CA PRO A 123 17.52 -18.40 12.28
C PRO A 123 18.84 -17.86 11.74
N LEU A 124 18.76 -16.98 10.73
CA LEU A 124 19.94 -16.33 10.20
C LEU A 124 20.39 -15.26 11.19
N PRO A 125 21.69 -15.19 11.49
CA PRO A 125 22.23 -14.15 12.35
C PRO A 125 21.95 -12.78 11.73
N ASN A 126 21.11 -12.02 12.44
CA ASN A 126 20.86 -10.58 12.45
C ASN A 126 21.60 -9.70 11.40
N LYS A 127 21.40 -9.95 10.09
CA LYS A 127 21.67 -8.93 9.07
C LYS A 127 20.44 -8.04 9.01
N LYS A 128 20.56 -6.85 9.62
CA LYS A 128 19.52 -5.79 9.64
C LYS A 128 19.14 -5.41 8.21
N GLY A 129 18.11 -6.08 7.68
CA GLY A 129 17.62 -5.94 6.30
C GLY A 129 16.54 -4.87 6.14
N THR A 130 16.31 -4.03 7.14
CA THR A 130 15.28 -2.99 7.12
C THR A 130 15.81 -1.67 7.67
N VAL A 131 15.09 -0.58 7.38
CA VAL A 131 15.38 0.73 7.95
C VAL A 131 15.28 0.65 9.48
N SER A 132 16.13 1.39 10.19
CA SER A 132 16.04 1.44 11.66
C SER A 132 14.69 2.03 12.09
N THR A 133 14.03 1.38 13.04
CA THR A 133 12.75 1.80 13.61
C THR A 133 12.81 3.23 14.17
N TRP A 134 13.99 3.68 14.63
CA TRP A 134 14.25 5.03 15.13
C TRP A 134 14.04 6.13 14.08
N TRP A 135 14.22 5.85 12.79
CA TRP A 135 13.98 6.86 11.74
C TRP A 135 12.53 7.32 11.69
N TYR A 136 11.58 6.50 12.15
CA TYR A 136 10.17 6.89 12.20
C TYR A 136 9.88 7.98 13.25
N LEU A 137 10.81 8.24 14.19
CA LEU A 137 10.73 9.42 15.05
C LEU A 137 10.78 10.73 14.25
N THR A 138 11.36 10.73 13.05
CA THR A 138 11.35 11.91 12.18
C THR A 138 9.93 12.36 11.83
N TYR A 139 8.93 11.48 11.94
CA TYR A 139 7.52 11.85 11.71
C TYR A 139 6.97 12.73 12.83
N LEU A 140 7.60 12.76 14.00
CA LEU A 140 7.19 13.66 15.09
C LEU A 140 7.33 15.14 14.71
N PHE A 141 8.30 15.49 13.83
CA PHE A 141 8.46 16.87 13.36
C PHE A 141 7.25 17.37 12.56
N PRO A 142 6.85 16.74 11.43
CA PRO A 142 5.69 17.18 10.66
C PRO A 142 4.39 17.05 11.47
N LEU A 143 4.27 16.04 12.34
CA LEU A 143 3.12 15.88 13.23
C LEU A 143 3.02 17.04 14.23
N GLY A 144 4.11 17.33 14.93
CA GLY A 144 4.16 18.44 15.89
C GLY A 144 3.88 19.77 15.22
N PHE A 145 4.38 19.99 14.01
CA PHE A 145 4.11 21.19 13.23
C PHE A 145 2.63 21.34 12.87
N ILE A 146 1.99 20.27 12.36
CA ILE A 146 0.55 20.28 12.07
C ILE A 146 -0.26 20.58 13.32
N TRP A 147 0.03 19.89 14.43
CA TRP A 147 -0.68 20.08 15.69
C TRP A 147 -0.50 21.49 16.26
N TYR A 148 0.72 22.04 16.18
CA TYR A 148 1.02 23.40 16.62
C TYR A 148 0.22 24.44 15.84
N ILE A 149 0.23 24.38 14.50
CA ILE A 149 -0.55 25.30 13.66
C ILE A 149 -2.04 25.15 13.97
N SER A 150 -2.51 23.92 14.10
CA SER A 150 -3.92 23.64 14.39
C SER A 150 -4.37 24.18 15.75
N TYR A 151 -3.53 24.08 16.77
CA TYR A 151 -3.87 24.58 18.10
C TYR A 151 -3.96 26.11 18.15
N ASN A 152 -3.14 26.81 17.37
CA ASN A 152 -3.12 28.27 17.34
C ASN A 152 -4.35 28.89 16.64
N ILE A 153 -5.15 28.10 15.92
CA ILE A 153 -6.30 28.61 15.16
C ILE A 153 -7.58 28.02 15.76
N SER A 154 -8.31 28.86 16.52
CA SER A 154 -9.53 28.51 17.28
C SER A 154 -10.76 28.30 16.38
N THR A 155 -10.73 27.33 15.46
CA THR A 155 -11.93 26.89 14.73
C THR A 155 -12.13 25.38 14.85
N GLY A 156 -13.37 24.92 15.06
CA GLY A 156 -13.65 23.55 15.51
C GLY A 156 -13.27 22.42 14.55
N TYR A 157 -13.11 22.69 13.25
CA TYR A 157 -12.78 21.67 12.23
C TYR A 157 -11.27 21.48 12.01
N VAL A 158 -10.44 22.22 12.74
CA VAL A 158 -8.98 22.30 12.51
C VAL A 158 -8.21 21.04 12.93
N PHE A 159 -8.82 20.19 13.76
CA PHE A 159 -8.18 18.98 14.29
C PHE A 159 -8.38 17.72 13.45
N ALA A 160 -9.24 17.74 12.44
CA ALA A 160 -9.52 16.56 11.61
C ALA A 160 -8.28 16.08 10.84
N LEU A 161 -7.54 17.00 10.21
CA LEU A 161 -6.32 16.68 9.46
C LEU A 161 -5.12 16.31 10.37
N PRO A 162 -4.85 16.98 11.50
CA PRO A 162 -3.90 16.51 12.51
C PRO A 162 -4.15 15.07 12.98
N LEU A 163 -5.41 14.74 13.25
CA LEU A 163 -5.78 13.39 13.67
C LEU A 163 -5.53 12.39 12.55
N THR A 164 -5.90 12.74 11.31
CA THR A 164 -5.66 11.91 10.11
C THR A 164 -4.17 11.69 9.87
N SER A 165 -3.36 12.74 9.97
CA SER A 165 -1.90 12.70 9.85
C SER A 165 -1.26 11.82 10.91
N THR A 166 -1.75 11.88 12.15
CA THR A 166 -1.33 11.00 13.25
C THR A 166 -1.66 9.55 12.95
N ALA A 167 -2.90 9.27 12.54
CA ALA A 167 -3.34 7.92 12.17
C ALA A 167 -2.50 7.34 11.02
N VAL A 168 -2.24 8.12 9.97
CA VAL A 168 -1.39 7.73 8.84
C VAL A 168 0.03 7.41 9.32
N GLY A 169 0.62 8.24 10.18
CA GLY A 169 1.93 7.99 10.77
C GLY A 169 2.01 6.68 11.54
N VAL A 170 1.00 6.40 12.37
CA VAL A 170 0.88 5.14 13.13
C VAL A 170 0.73 3.94 12.20
N ILE A 171 -0.13 4.03 11.18
CA ILE A 171 -0.35 2.95 10.21
C ILE A 171 0.95 2.62 9.47
N ILE A 172 1.67 3.63 8.97
CA ILE A 172 2.94 3.43 8.25
C ILE A 172 4.00 2.81 9.16
N PHE A 173 4.04 3.19 10.43
CA PHE A 173 4.89 2.57 11.44
C PHE A 173 4.52 1.10 11.68
N LEU A 174 3.23 0.77 11.81
CA LEU A 174 2.78 -0.62 11.95
C LEU A 174 3.13 -1.45 10.71
N VAL A 175 2.91 -0.93 9.51
CA VAL A 175 3.31 -1.57 8.25
C VAL A 175 4.82 -1.85 8.25
N HIS A 176 5.65 -0.91 8.72
CA HIS A 176 7.08 -1.13 8.88
C HIS A 176 7.40 -2.29 9.82
N LEU A 177 6.72 -2.38 10.98
CA LEU A 177 6.89 -3.49 11.92
C LEU A 177 6.52 -4.83 11.29
N PHE A 178 5.44 -4.88 10.50
CA PHE A 178 5.06 -6.09 9.77
C PHE A 178 6.11 -6.48 8.73
N VAL A 179 6.65 -5.52 7.97
CA VAL A 179 7.73 -5.81 6.99
C VAL A 179 8.98 -6.31 7.71
N LYS A 180 9.34 -5.70 8.83
CA LYS A 180 10.49 -6.11 9.66
C LYS A 180 10.33 -7.52 10.22
N ASN A 181 9.14 -7.85 10.74
CA ASN A 181 8.85 -9.13 11.38
C ASN A 181 8.36 -10.21 10.40
N SER A 182 8.18 -9.90 9.12
CA SER A 182 7.70 -10.86 8.13
C SER A 182 8.63 -12.08 8.05
N ILE A 183 8.07 -13.27 7.79
CA ILE A 183 8.83 -14.53 7.73
C ILE A 183 9.70 -14.58 6.48
N HIS A 184 10.93 -15.06 6.61
CA HIS A 184 11.83 -15.29 5.48
C HIS A 184 11.47 -16.60 4.78
N TYR A 185 11.18 -16.52 3.48
CA TYR A 185 11.07 -17.68 2.59
C TYR A 185 12.39 -17.85 1.84
N ALA A 186 12.96 -19.06 1.85
CA ALA A 186 14.24 -19.38 1.23
C ALA A 186 14.20 -20.76 0.57
N ASN A 187 14.61 -20.83 -0.70
CA ASN A 187 14.62 -22.06 -1.49
C ASN A 187 15.82 -22.94 -1.07
N LYS A 188 15.64 -24.23 -0.74
CA LYS A 188 16.77 -25.11 -0.38
C LYS A 188 17.84 -25.19 -1.46
N LYS A 189 17.43 -25.20 -2.75
CA LYS A 189 18.36 -25.36 -3.88
C LYS A 189 19.28 -24.15 -4.08
N THR A 190 18.83 -22.95 -3.69
CA THR A 190 19.55 -21.68 -3.83
C THR A 190 19.45 -20.83 -2.55
N LEU A 191 19.75 -21.46 -1.42
CA LEU A 191 19.48 -20.90 -0.11
C LEU A 191 20.13 -19.52 0.11
N LYS A 192 21.45 -19.43 -0.06
CA LYS A 192 22.19 -18.17 0.14
C LYS A 192 21.68 -17.04 -0.75
N LYS A 193 21.44 -17.34 -2.04
CA LYS A 193 20.96 -16.35 -3.02
C LYS A 193 19.54 -15.86 -2.69
N SER A 194 18.63 -16.78 -2.38
CA SER A 194 17.22 -16.44 -2.08
C SER A 194 17.06 -15.64 -0.79
N ILE A 195 17.93 -15.86 0.21
CA ILE A 195 18.02 -15.06 1.43
C ILE A 195 18.50 -13.64 1.11
N GLU A 196 19.59 -13.51 0.35
CA GLU A 196 20.19 -12.21 0.01
C GLU A 196 19.21 -11.33 -0.78
N GLU A 197 18.53 -11.90 -1.76
CA GLU A 197 17.45 -11.23 -2.51
C GLU A 197 16.30 -10.79 -1.59
N ASN A 198 15.91 -11.62 -0.61
CA ASN A 198 14.85 -11.28 0.33
C ASN A 198 15.27 -10.11 1.24
N THR A 199 16.51 -10.10 1.70
CA THR A 199 17.07 -9.00 2.49
C THR A 199 17.13 -7.71 1.66
N LYS A 200 17.60 -7.77 0.40
CA LYS A 200 17.64 -6.62 -0.52
C LYS A 200 16.24 -6.06 -0.78
N PHE A 201 15.28 -6.95 -1.08
CA PHE A 201 13.88 -6.59 -1.29
C PHE A 201 13.30 -5.87 -0.08
N ARG A 202 13.45 -6.44 1.13
CA ARG A 202 12.95 -5.81 2.37
C ARG A 202 13.58 -4.46 2.64
N LYS A 203 14.87 -4.30 2.37
CA LYS A 203 15.56 -3.02 2.58
C LYS A 203 14.99 -1.95 1.67
N ILE A 204 14.81 -2.27 0.39
CA ILE A 204 14.22 -1.36 -0.60
C ILE A 204 12.78 -1.00 -0.20
N TRP A 205 11.94 -1.99 0.10
CA TRP A 205 10.54 -1.74 0.48
C TRP A 205 10.39 -0.99 1.79
N SER A 206 11.21 -1.33 2.80
CA SER A 206 11.23 -0.62 4.08
C SER A 206 11.63 0.85 3.89
N SER A 207 12.63 1.12 3.05
CA SER A 207 13.03 2.48 2.70
C SER A 207 11.95 3.22 1.91
N PHE A 208 11.33 2.55 0.93
CA PHE A 208 10.25 3.11 0.15
C PHE A 208 9.05 3.51 1.03
N ILE A 209 8.60 2.61 1.92
CA ILE A 209 7.49 2.87 2.85
C ILE A 209 7.80 4.06 3.77
N PHE A 210 9.05 4.18 4.23
CA PHE A 210 9.49 5.33 5.02
C PHE A 210 9.39 6.65 4.23
N PHE A 211 9.94 6.70 3.00
CA PHE A 211 9.87 7.91 2.18
C PHE A 211 8.44 8.26 1.75
N VAL A 212 7.63 7.27 1.38
CA VAL A 212 6.21 7.46 1.09
C VAL A 212 5.51 8.09 2.29
N GLY A 213 5.81 7.62 3.50
CA GLY A 213 5.23 8.22 4.70
C GLY A 213 5.61 9.68 4.90
N LEU A 214 6.88 10.06 4.70
CA LEU A 214 7.28 11.46 4.75
C LEU A 214 6.55 12.32 3.70
N VAL A 215 6.44 11.83 2.46
CA VAL A 215 5.73 12.52 1.38
C VAL A 215 4.25 12.68 1.73
N MET A 216 3.62 11.64 2.27
CA MET A 216 2.21 11.71 2.72
C MET A 216 2.04 12.71 3.87
N GLN A 217 2.98 12.78 4.81
CA GLN A 217 2.93 13.80 5.87
C GLN A 217 3.07 15.22 5.31
N ALA A 218 4.00 15.43 4.37
CA ALA A 218 4.15 16.72 3.70
C ALA A 218 2.89 17.13 2.93
N LEU A 219 2.25 16.17 2.23
CA LEU A 219 0.98 16.40 1.56
C LEU A 219 -0.12 16.83 2.53
N LEU A 220 -0.25 16.15 3.67
CA LEU A 220 -1.25 16.51 4.69
C LEU A 220 -0.96 17.88 5.33
N ILE A 221 0.32 18.27 5.47
CA ILE A 221 0.69 19.64 5.88
C ILE A 221 0.18 20.65 4.85
N ILE A 222 0.45 20.43 3.57
CA ILE A 222 0.01 21.32 2.48
C ILE A 222 -1.51 21.48 2.48
N MET A 223 -2.23 20.35 2.62
CA MET A 223 -3.68 20.38 2.73
C MET A 223 -4.14 21.18 3.95
N GLN A 224 -3.53 20.96 5.12
CA GLN A 224 -3.88 21.70 6.34
C GLN A 224 -3.64 23.20 6.19
N MET A 225 -2.50 23.61 5.64
CA MET A 225 -2.22 25.02 5.36
C MET A 225 -3.21 25.64 4.38
N GLY A 226 -3.67 24.84 3.39
CA GLY A 226 -4.74 25.24 2.47
C GLY A 226 -6.10 25.42 3.15
N PHE A 227 -6.49 24.48 4.01
CA PHE A 227 -7.73 24.56 4.80
C PHE A 227 -7.75 25.78 5.74
N LEU A 228 -6.59 26.14 6.28
CA LEU A 228 -6.43 27.32 7.15
C LEU A 228 -6.34 28.64 6.37
N GLY A 229 -6.38 28.60 5.04
CA GLY A 229 -6.26 29.78 4.19
C GLY A 229 -4.86 30.41 4.15
N ILE A 230 -3.85 29.76 4.74
CA ILE A 230 -2.45 30.21 4.71
C ILE A 230 -1.91 30.10 3.28
N ILE A 231 -2.26 29.02 2.58
CA ILE A 231 -2.00 28.86 1.14
C ILE A 231 -3.26 29.26 0.39
N GLY A 232 -3.23 30.41 -0.29
CA GLY A 232 -4.34 30.86 -1.14
C GLY A 232 -4.41 30.17 -2.51
N ASN A 233 -3.37 29.43 -2.91
CA ASN A 233 -3.31 28.79 -4.22
C ASN A 233 -4.16 27.49 -4.25
N GLN A 234 -5.40 27.62 -4.72
CA GLN A 234 -6.34 26.51 -4.87
C GLN A 234 -5.82 25.39 -5.78
N LEU A 235 -5.07 25.72 -6.84
CA LEU A 235 -4.50 24.72 -7.75
C LEU A 235 -3.50 23.83 -7.03
N LEU A 236 -2.64 24.41 -6.18
CA LEU A 236 -1.66 23.64 -5.41
C LEU A 236 -2.33 22.68 -4.42
N ILE A 237 -3.38 23.13 -3.73
CA ILE A 237 -4.13 22.31 -2.76
C ILE A 237 -4.85 21.17 -3.47
N THR A 238 -5.48 21.44 -4.61
CA THR A 238 -6.25 20.45 -5.36
C THR A 238 -5.38 19.48 -6.15
N ALA A 239 -4.29 19.95 -6.77
CA ALA A 239 -3.42 19.11 -7.61
C ALA A 239 -2.42 18.27 -6.80
N SER A 240 -1.99 18.73 -5.63
CA SER A 240 -0.93 18.06 -4.85
C SER A 240 -1.21 16.58 -4.52
N PRO A 241 -2.44 16.14 -4.15
CA PRO A 241 -2.66 14.73 -3.85
C PRO A 241 -2.64 13.86 -5.12
N PHE A 242 -3.04 14.40 -6.28
CA PHE A 242 -2.96 13.70 -7.56
C PHE A 242 -1.52 13.47 -7.97
N VAL A 243 -0.71 14.53 -7.97
CA VAL A 243 0.72 14.45 -8.31
C VAL A 243 1.41 13.47 -7.38
N THR A 244 1.12 13.54 -6.08
CA THR A 244 1.68 12.63 -5.06
C THR A 244 1.29 11.18 -5.32
N THR A 245 0.01 10.93 -5.62
CA THR A 245 -0.50 9.58 -5.93
C THR A 245 0.17 8.97 -7.15
N ILE A 246 0.23 9.74 -8.25
CA ILE A 246 0.83 9.29 -9.50
C ILE A 246 2.31 8.99 -9.27
N LEU A 247 3.01 9.86 -8.53
CA LEU A 247 4.42 9.67 -8.20
C LEU A 247 4.65 8.43 -7.34
N ILE A 248 3.92 8.25 -6.24
CA ILE A 248 4.04 7.08 -5.34
C ILE A 248 3.76 5.79 -6.12
N THR A 249 2.69 5.78 -6.92
CA THR A 249 2.33 4.63 -7.74
C THR A 249 3.41 4.30 -8.75
N SER A 250 3.89 5.30 -9.50
CA SER A 250 4.91 5.12 -10.54
C SER A 250 6.23 4.60 -9.96
N VAL A 251 6.65 5.15 -8.81
CA VAL A 251 7.83 4.68 -8.08
C VAL A 251 7.62 3.26 -7.56
N SER A 252 6.44 2.92 -7.05
CA SER A 252 6.13 1.56 -6.58
C SER A 252 6.23 0.52 -7.72
N VAL A 253 5.71 0.87 -8.91
CA VAL A 253 5.78 0.03 -10.10
C VAL A 253 7.22 -0.10 -10.59
N TYR A 254 7.97 1.00 -10.64
CA TYR A 254 9.38 1.00 -11.02
C TYR A 254 10.22 0.11 -10.09
N ILE A 255 10.02 0.23 -8.77
CA ILE A 255 10.70 -0.60 -7.77
C ILE A 255 10.32 -2.08 -7.96
N ALA A 256 9.04 -2.37 -8.17
CA ALA A 256 8.58 -3.74 -8.39
C ALA A 256 9.22 -4.37 -9.64
N ILE A 257 9.22 -3.66 -10.78
CA ILE A 257 9.84 -4.13 -12.03
C ILE A 257 11.33 -4.38 -11.83
N ARG A 258 12.06 -3.40 -11.26
CA ARG A 258 13.50 -3.53 -11.03
C ARG A 258 13.84 -4.67 -10.07
N SER A 259 13.03 -4.87 -9.04
CA SER A 259 13.22 -5.97 -8.09
C SER A 259 12.97 -7.37 -8.68
N ASN A 260 12.24 -7.46 -9.79
CA ASN A 260 11.96 -8.71 -10.50
C ASN A 260 12.91 -8.99 -11.68
N ALA A 261 13.64 -7.97 -12.15
CA ALA A 261 14.58 -8.06 -13.26
C ALA A 261 15.97 -8.57 -12.85
N ASP A 262 16.40 -8.29 -11.61
CA ASP A 262 17.60 -8.86 -10.97
C ASP A 262 17.39 -10.35 -10.57
#